data_AF-A0A5K1V754-F1
#
_entry.id   AF-A0A5K1V754-F1
#
_cell.length_a   1.000
_cell.length_b   1.000
_cell.length_c   1.000
_cell.angle_alpha   90.00
_cell.angle_beta   90.00
_cell.angle_gamma   90.00
#
_symmetry.space_group_name_H-M   'P 1'
#
loop_
_entity.id
_entity.type
_entity.pdbx_description
1 polymer ?
#
loop_
_entity_poly.entity_id
_entity_poly.type
_entity_poly.pdbx_seq_one_letter_code
_entity_poly.pdbx_strand_id
1 'polypeptide(L)'
;MNFIFGTLLFIVAFASCDNCKSCEDKKCTNCKSGFMMLGDSCVDGNTVLDHCEEFNTDKFGCKKCARGYSPTLHGLCLKCEHLFGPDCLDCDQTRSDKCTQCRNGAIVTREGACIYCRKYFRQCAECDGMTMRCTKCSNGRKPDNGFC
;
A
#
# COMPACT_ATOMS: atom_id res chain seq x y z
N MET A 1 -22.78 -25.25 59.08
CA MET A 1 -22.77 -23.80 58.90
C MET A 1 -22.04 -23.50 57.60
N ASN A 2 -22.79 -23.05 56.57
CA ASN A 2 -22.39 -22.29 55.37
C ASN A 2 -21.37 -22.95 54.39
N PHE A 3 -21.79 -23.35 53.16
CA PHE A 3 -21.88 -22.54 51.92
C PHE A 3 -20.47 -22.15 51.38
N ILE A 4 -20.04 -22.25 50.11
CA ILE A 4 -20.69 -22.15 48.80
C ILE A 4 -19.67 -22.51 47.69
N PHE A 5 -20.20 -23.15 46.65
CA PHE A 5 -19.87 -23.11 45.20
C PHE A 5 -18.48 -23.45 44.66
N GLY A 6 -18.54 -24.41 43.72
CA GLY A 6 -17.49 -24.66 42.74
C GLY A 6 -17.18 -23.45 41.90
N THR A 7 -15.90 -23.29 41.60
CA THR A 7 -15.44 -22.59 40.42
C THR A 7 -15.50 -23.57 39.26
N LEU A 8 -16.61 -23.53 38.52
CA LEU A 8 -16.60 -23.84 37.09
C LEU A 8 -15.37 -23.13 36.50
N LEU A 9 -14.46 -23.87 35.87
CA LEU A 9 -13.67 -23.30 34.79
C LEU A 9 -14.68 -22.84 33.74
N PHE A 10 -15.08 -21.57 33.80
CA PHE A 10 -15.57 -20.87 32.63
C PHE A 10 -14.38 -20.82 31.67
N ILE A 11 -14.30 -21.84 30.81
CA ILE A 11 -13.72 -21.66 29.48
C ILE A 11 -14.53 -20.50 28.93
N VAL A 12 -13.93 -19.31 28.91
CA VAL A 12 -14.46 -18.18 28.17
C VAL A 12 -14.54 -18.70 26.75
N ALA A 13 -15.76 -19.05 26.33
CA ALA A 13 -16.03 -19.34 24.95
C ALA A 13 -15.71 -18.03 24.23
N PHE A 14 -14.52 -17.94 23.63
CA PHE A 14 -14.16 -16.84 22.76
C PHE A 14 -15.32 -16.74 21.77
N ALA A 15 -16.05 -15.64 21.82
CA ALA A 15 -17.08 -15.33 20.84
C ALA A 15 -16.34 -15.07 19.52
N SER A 16 -16.01 -16.14 18.82
CA SER A 16 -15.17 -16.16 17.62
C SER A 16 -15.85 -15.55 16.39
N CYS A 17 -16.97 -14.86 16.62
CA CYS A 17 -17.73 -14.11 15.65
C CYS A 17 -17.84 -12.62 16.03
N ASP A 18 -17.14 -12.15 17.07
CA ASP A 18 -17.14 -10.73 17.40
C ASP A 18 -16.59 -9.90 16.24
N ASN A 19 -17.27 -8.80 15.93
CA ASN A 19 -16.98 -7.92 14.80
C ASN A 19 -17.02 -8.59 13.41
N CYS A 20 -17.50 -9.82 13.33
CA CYS A 20 -17.75 -10.51 12.07
C CYS A 20 -19.03 -10.01 11.42
N LYS A 21 -18.97 -9.89 10.10
CA LYS A 21 -20.13 -9.76 9.21
C LYS A 21 -20.73 -11.13 8.89
N SER A 22 -19.88 -12.16 8.74
CA SER A 22 -20.30 -13.55 8.52
C SER A 22 -19.45 -14.50 9.35
N CYS A 23 -20.09 -15.52 9.91
CA CYS A 23 -19.45 -16.52 10.77
C CYS A 23 -19.97 -17.92 10.44
N GLU A 24 -19.07 -18.87 10.28
CA GLU A 24 -19.35 -20.28 9.98
C GLU A 24 -18.54 -21.15 10.95
N ASP A 25 -19.17 -22.12 11.60
CA ASP A 25 -18.50 -23.04 12.54
C ASP A 25 -17.57 -22.35 13.55
N LYS A 26 -18.03 -21.21 14.10
CA LYS A 26 -17.25 -20.40 15.05
C LYS A 26 -15.96 -19.83 14.43
N LYS A 27 -15.91 -19.62 13.12
CA LYS A 27 -14.82 -18.95 12.41
C LYS A 27 -15.38 -17.78 11.64
N CYS A 28 -14.69 -16.65 11.75
CA CYS A 28 -15.04 -15.52 10.94
C CYS A 28 -14.63 -15.75 9.49
N THR A 29 -15.51 -15.41 8.54
CA THR A 29 -15.18 -15.44 7.11
C THR A 29 -15.14 -14.04 6.50
N ASN A 30 -15.76 -13.06 7.15
CA ASN A 30 -15.74 -11.67 6.74
C ASN A 30 -16.00 -10.75 7.94
N CYS A 31 -15.27 -9.65 8.02
CA CYS A 31 -15.38 -8.63 9.06
C CYS A 31 -16.37 -7.53 8.70
N LYS A 32 -16.88 -6.84 9.74
CA LYS A 32 -17.56 -5.56 9.56
C LYS A 32 -16.57 -4.50 9.07
N SER A 33 -17.09 -3.42 8.48
CA SER A 33 -16.28 -2.27 8.10
C SER A 33 -15.52 -1.71 9.32
N GLY A 34 -14.27 -1.28 9.12
CA GLY A 34 -13.36 -0.86 10.20
C GLY A 34 -12.55 -2.00 10.84
N PHE A 35 -12.93 -3.26 10.59
CA PHE A 35 -12.23 -4.44 11.10
C PHE A 35 -11.60 -5.22 9.94
N MET A 36 -10.56 -5.98 10.26
CA MET A 36 -9.86 -6.85 9.31
C MET A 36 -9.65 -8.25 9.87
N MET A 37 -9.45 -9.21 8.96
CA MET A 37 -9.17 -10.60 9.33
C MET A 37 -7.73 -10.75 9.81
N LEU A 38 -7.56 -11.35 10.98
CA LEU A 38 -6.28 -11.82 11.51
C LEU A 38 -6.44 -13.27 11.98
N GLY A 39 -6.04 -14.21 11.13
CA GLY A 39 -6.42 -15.61 11.30
C GLY A 39 -7.94 -15.79 11.13
N ASP A 40 -8.58 -16.45 12.08
CA ASP A 40 -10.04 -16.72 12.08
C ASP A 40 -10.85 -15.65 12.85
N SER A 41 -10.27 -14.48 13.14
CA SER A 41 -10.86 -13.44 13.99
C SER A 41 -10.81 -12.05 13.36
N CYS A 42 -11.78 -11.20 13.70
CA CYS A 42 -11.80 -9.79 13.30
C CYS A 42 -11.21 -8.89 14.38
N VAL A 43 -10.20 -8.12 13.99
CA VAL A 43 -9.53 -7.15 14.86
C VAL A 43 -9.72 -5.74 14.31
N ASP A 44 -9.71 -4.74 15.19
CA ASP A 44 -9.76 -3.32 14.78
C ASP A 44 -8.52 -3.01 13.94
N GLY A 45 -8.73 -2.69 12.67
CA GLY A 45 -7.65 -2.49 11.72
C GLY A 45 -6.70 -1.36 12.13
N ASN A 46 -7.22 -0.32 12.81
CA ASN A 46 -6.41 0.83 13.25
C ASN A 46 -5.39 0.46 14.33
N THR A 47 -5.60 -0.64 15.04
CA THR A 47 -4.66 -1.12 16.07
C THR A 47 -3.48 -1.90 15.48
N VAL A 48 -3.57 -2.30 14.21
CA VAL A 48 -2.59 -3.19 13.57
C VAL A 48 -1.92 -2.55 12.35
N LEU A 49 -2.68 -1.82 11.53
CA LEU A 49 -2.20 -1.21 10.29
C LEU A 49 -2.27 0.30 10.39
N ASP A 50 -1.10 0.92 10.38
CA ASP A 50 -0.98 2.37 10.29
C ASP A 50 -1.29 2.87 8.86
N HIS A 51 -1.78 4.10 8.78
CA HIS A 51 -2.09 4.81 7.52
C HIS A 51 -3.05 4.07 6.57
N CYS A 52 -3.91 3.20 7.09
CA CYS A 52 -4.95 2.54 6.32
C CYS A 52 -6.30 3.27 6.50
N GLU A 53 -6.94 3.66 5.39
CA GLU A 53 -8.27 4.30 5.40
C GLU A 53 -9.40 3.30 5.21
N GLU A 54 -9.16 2.21 4.45
CA GLU A 54 -10.12 1.14 4.23
C GLU A 54 -9.41 -0.21 4.33
N PHE A 55 -9.90 -1.09 5.21
CA PHE A 55 -9.32 -2.40 5.46
C PHE A 55 -9.94 -3.47 4.55
N ASN A 56 -9.16 -4.52 4.22
CA ASN A 56 -9.75 -5.75 3.70
C ASN A 56 -10.52 -6.44 4.82
N THR A 57 -11.75 -6.86 4.54
CA THR A 57 -12.60 -7.49 5.54
C THR A 57 -12.55 -9.02 5.50
N ASP A 58 -11.96 -9.62 4.48
CA ASP A 58 -11.89 -11.06 4.24
C ASP A 58 -10.47 -11.63 4.35
N LYS A 59 -9.47 -10.77 4.50
CA LYS A 59 -8.06 -11.13 4.67
C LYS A 59 -7.33 -10.03 5.44
N PHE A 60 -6.11 -10.33 5.87
CA PHE A 60 -5.22 -9.34 6.42
C PHE A 60 -4.85 -8.29 5.36
N GLY A 61 -4.82 -7.02 5.76
CA GLY A 61 -4.23 -5.96 4.95
C GLY A 61 -5.16 -4.79 4.68
N CYS A 62 -4.57 -3.72 4.18
CA CYS A 62 -5.25 -2.52 3.75
C CYS A 62 -5.73 -2.63 2.31
N LYS A 63 -6.95 -2.17 2.06
CA LYS A 63 -7.54 -2.02 0.71
C LYS A 63 -7.25 -0.63 0.14
N LYS A 64 -7.28 0.41 0.98
CA LYS A 64 -6.98 1.78 0.59
C LYS A 64 -6.15 2.49 1.66
N CYS A 65 -4.96 2.91 1.30
CA CYS A 65 -4.08 3.67 2.19
C CYS A 65 -4.41 5.17 2.18
N ALA A 66 -3.88 5.89 3.17
CA ALA A 66 -3.89 7.33 3.18
C ALA A 66 -3.08 7.91 2.00
N ARG A 67 -3.38 9.17 1.64
CA ARG A 67 -2.62 9.88 0.59
C ARG A 67 -1.12 9.90 0.92
N GLY A 68 -0.28 9.69 -0.09
CA GLY A 68 1.17 9.54 0.08
C GLY A 68 1.62 8.14 0.51
N TYR A 69 0.70 7.18 0.61
CA TYR A 69 0.98 5.77 0.91
C TYR A 69 0.29 4.85 -0.11
N SER A 70 0.84 3.66 -0.30
CA SER A 70 0.25 2.62 -1.17
C SER A 70 0.35 1.24 -0.51
N PRO A 71 -0.64 0.35 -0.74
CA PRO A 71 -0.65 -0.97 -0.13
C PRO A 71 0.35 -1.88 -0.84
N THR A 72 1.28 -2.45 -0.06
CA THR A 72 2.18 -3.52 -0.50
C THR A 72 1.41 -4.79 -0.84
N LEU A 73 2.09 -5.77 -1.45
CA LEU A 73 1.51 -7.10 -1.70
C LEU A 73 1.01 -7.79 -0.42
N HIS A 74 1.60 -7.46 0.73
CA HIS A 74 1.22 -7.96 2.05
C HIS A 74 0.14 -7.10 2.74
N GLY A 75 -0.38 -6.07 2.07
CA GLY A 75 -1.43 -5.21 2.59
C GLY A 75 -0.97 -4.16 3.60
N LEU A 76 0.34 -3.96 3.79
CA LEU A 76 0.87 -2.86 4.59
C LEU A 76 0.90 -1.57 3.77
N CYS A 77 0.55 -0.43 4.37
CA CYS A 77 0.67 0.88 3.73
C CYS A 77 2.09 1.41 3.89
N LEU A 78 2.82 1.56 2.79
CA LEU A 78 4.15 2.18 2.78
C LEU A 78 4.12 3.49 2.01
N LYS A 79 4.95 4.44 2.46
CA LYS A 79 5.11 5.73 1.78
C LYS A 79 5.49 5.54 0.33
N CYS A 80 4.93 6.36 -0.55
CA CYS A 80 5.23 6.34 -1.98
C CYS A 80 6.73 6.47 -2.27
N GLU A 81 7.45 7.28 -1.48
CA GLU A 81 8.90 7.49 -1.65
C GLU A 81 9.74 6.24 -1.36
N HIS A 82 9.25 5.34 -0.51
CA HIS A 82 9.91 4.07 -0.21
C HIS A 82 9.67 3.02 -1.30
N LEU A 83 8.51 3.08 -1.96
CA LEU A 83 8.12 2.13 -3.00
C LEU A 83 8.65 2.50 -4.38
N PHE A 84 8.57 3.79 -4.73
CA PHE A 84 8.83 4.30 -6.08
C PHE A 84 10.03 5.27 -6.15
N GLY A 85 10.75 5.43 -5.04
CA GLY A 85 11.95 6.25 -4.92
C GLY A 85 11.69 7.67 -4.38
N PRO A 86 12.75 8.36 -3.93
CA PRO A 86 12.68 9.61 -3.14
C PRO A 86 12.06 10.81 -3.86
N ASP A 87 11.87 10.71 -5.18
CA ASP A 87 11.28 11.74 -6.01
C ASP A 87 9.78 11.51 -6.28
N CYS A 88 9.19 10.44 -5.72
CA CYS A 88 7.77 10.19 -5.79
C CYS A 88 7.02 10.89 -4.64
N LEU A 89 6.18 11.86 -4.98
CA LEU A 89 5.38 12.65 -4.04
C LEU A 89 4.01 12.05 -3.75
N ASP A 90 3.42 11.33 -4.72
CA ASP A 90 2.14 10.65 -4.56
C ASP A 90 2.07 9.42 -5.47
N CYS A 91 1.24 8.45 -5.09
CA CYS A 91 1.10 7.17 -5.76
C CYS A 91 -0.34 6.64 -5.63
N ASP A 92 -0.68 5.56 -6.33
CA ASP A 92 -2.02 4.97 -6.22
C ASP A 92 -2.22 4.36 -4.82
N GLN A 93 -3.25 4.81 -4.10
CA GLN A 93 -3.51 4.40 -2.72
C GLN A 93 -4.20 3.02 -2.60
N THR A 94 -4.55 2.39 -3.72
CA THR A 94 -5.25 1.10 -3.77
C THR A 94 -4.39 -0.02 -4.35
N ARG A 95 -3.35 0.32 -5.12
CA ARG A 95 -2.43 -0.64 -5.74
C ARG A 95 -1.01 -0.09 -5.80
N SER A 96 -0.03 -0.90 -5.41
CA SER A 96 1.41 -0.59 -5.56
C SER A 96 1.90 -0.75 -7.01
N ASP A 97 1.33 0.02 -7.94
CA ASP A 97 1.65 -0.10 -9.36
C ASP A 97 2.69 0.93 -9.82
N LYS A 98 2.51 2.20 -9.44
CA LYS A 98 3.39 3.30 -9.88
C LYS A 98 3.23 4.56 -9.03
N CYS A 99 4.24 5.41 -9.12
CA CYS A 99 4.12 6.82 -8.77
C CYS A 99 3.15 7.54 -9.71
N THR A 100 2.34 8.43 -9.15
CA THR A 100 1.37 9.25 -9.90
C THR A 100 1.79 10.73 -9.94
N GLN A 101 2.63 11.15 -8.99
CA GLN A 101 3.14 12.52 -8.94
C GLN A 101 4.63 12.52 -8.59
N CYS A 102 5.47 13.00 -9.50
CA CYS A 102 6.90 13.20 -9.25
C CYS A 102 7.21 14.61 -8.75
N ARG A 103 8.37 14.75 -8.10
CA ARG A 103 9.00 16.05 -7.82
C ARG A 103 9.22 16.82 -9.14
N ASN A 104 9.13 18.15 -9.08
CA ASN A 104 9.33 19.02 -10.26
C ASN A 104 10.60 18.65 -11.04
N GLY A 105 10.43 18.45 -12.34
CA GLY A 105 11.50 18.09 -13.28
C GLY A 105 11.84 16.59 -13.33
N ALA A 106 11.25 15.76 -12.47
CA ALA A 106 11.29 14.31 -12.62
C ALA A 106 10.08 13.81 -13.41
N ILE A 107 10.23 12.65 -14.04
CA ILE A 107 9.20 11.98 -14.84
C ILE A 107 9.00 10.54 -14.37
N VAL A 108 7.80 10.00 -14.58
CA VAL A 108 7.48 8.61 -14.27
C VAL A 108 8.05 7.67 -15.35
N THR A 109 8.70 6.58 -14.94
CA THR A 109 9.18 5.54 -15.85
C THR A 109 8.14 4.45 -16.09
N ARG A 110 8.42 3.56 -17.04
CA ARG A 110 7.60 2.37 -17.26
C ARG A 110 7.47 1.50 -16.02
N GLU A 111 8.51 1.42 -15.20
CA GLU A 111 8.55 0.67 -13.94
C GLU A 111 7.85 1.41 -12.79
N GLY A 112 7.30 2.60 -13.05
CA GLY A 112 6.53 3.38 -12.07
C GLY A 112 7.36 4.24 -11.13
N ALA A 113 8.68 4.31 -11.30
CA ALA A 113 9.55 5.17 -10.50
C ALA A 113 9.66 6.59 -11.06
N CYS A 114 10.06 7.56 -10.23
CA CYS A 114 10.37 8.91 -10.70
C CYS A 114 11.87 9.08 -10.98
N ILE A 115 12.21 9.63 -12.13
CA ILE A 115 13.61 9.90 -12.51
C ILE A 115 13.80 11.29 -13.08
N TYR A 116 15.02 11.81 -12.92
CA TYR A 116 15.50 12.98 -13.67
C TYR A 116 16.23 12.52 -14.93
N CYS A 117 15.87 13.04 -16.09
CA CYS A 117 16.48 12.67 -17.37
C CYS A 117 18.01 12.77 -17.36
N ARG A 118 18.53 13.88 -16.82
CA ARG A 118 19.98 14.13 -16.67
C ARG A 118 20.74 13.08 -15.84
N LYS A 119 20.05 12.29 -15.01
CA LYS A 119 20.64 11.23 -14.20
C LYS A 119 20.93 9.98 -15.03
N TYR A 120 20.15 9.74 -16.07
CA TYR A 120 20.23 8.53 -16.91
C TYR A 120 20.79 8.81 -18.31
N PHE A 121 20.55 10.01 -18.84
CA PHE A 121 20.98 10.42 -20.18
C PHE A 121 21.89 11.64 -20.06
N ARG A 122 23.15 11.48 -20.47
CA ARG A 122 24.12 12.57 -20.50
C ARG A 122 23.64 13.65 -21.48
N GLN A 123 23.79 14.92 -21.13
CA GLN A 123 23.37 16.07 -21.95
C GLN A 123 21.90 16.03 -22.40
N CYS A 124 21.02 15.38 -21.65
CA CYS A 124 19.59 15.32 -21.95
C CYS A 124 18.79 16.31 -21.10
N ALA A 125 18.02 17.18 -21.75
CA ALA A 125 17.14 18.14 -21.10
C ALA A 125 15.75 17.53 -20.82
N GLU A 126 15.21 16.80 -21.79
CA GLU A 126 13.89 16.16 -21.71
C GLU A 126 14.00 14.73 -22.24
N CYS A 127 13.31 13.80 -21.60
CA CYS A 127 13.29 12.39 -21.96
C CYS A 127 11.87 11.83 -21.79
N ASP A 128 11.61 10.71 -22.45
CA ASP A 128 10.42 9.90 -22.28
C ASP A 128 10.76 8.72 -21.34
N GLY A 129 10.13 8.70 -20.16
CA GLY A 129 10.34 7.67 -19.15
C GLY A 129 9.70 6.33 -19.50
N MET A 130 8.73 6.29 -20.41
CA MET A 130 8.09 5.05 -20.84
C MET A 130 8.97 4.26 -21.81
N THR A 131 9.65 4.97 -22.71
CA THR A 131 10.58 4.37 -23.67
C THR A 131 12.02 4.41 -23.20
N MET A 132 12.31 5.11 -22.09
CA MET A 132 13.65 5.37 -21.57
C MET A 132 14.57 5.92 -22.65
N ARG A 133 14.16 7.05 -23.25
CA ARG A 133 14.89 7.73 -24.32
C ARG A 133 14.92 9.24 -24.16
N CYS A 134 16.05 9.86 -24.46
CA CYS A 134 16.13 11.31 -24.56
C CYS A 134 15.35 11.83 -25.77
N THR A 135 14.53 12.86 -25.55
CA THR A 135 13.71 13.53 -26.58
C THR A 135 14.24 14.90 -26.93
N LYS A 136 15.10 15.49 -26.08
CA LYS A 136 15.74 16.79 -26.33
C LYS A 136 17.10 16.92 -25.65
N CYS A 137 18.13 17.22 -26.42
CA CYS A 137 19.47 17.44 -25.88
C CYS A 137 19.64 18.86 -25.31
N SER A 138 20.35 18.98 -24.19
CA SER A 138 20.68 20.24 -23.52
C SER A 138 21.62 21.12 -24.35
N ASN A 139 22.37 20.53 -25.28
CA ASN A 139 23.30 21.24 -26.17
C ASN A 139 22.66 21.70 -27.49
N GLY A 140 21.34 21.54 -27.66
CA GLY A 140 20.60 21.91 -28.86
C GLY A 140 20.69 20.93 -30.03
N ARG A 141 21.45 19.83 -29.91
CA ARG A 141 21.47 18.77 -30.93
C ARG A 141 20.17 17.98 -30.93
N LYS A 142 19.85 17.40 -32.09
CA LYS A 142 18.76 16.43 -32.20
C LYS A 142 19.22 15.10 -31.58
N PRO A 143 18.40 14.45 -30.73
CA PRO A 143 18.73 13.13 -30.23
C PRO A 143 18.91 12.11 -31.36
N ASP A 144 19.86 11.20 -31.20
CA ASP A 144 20.07 10.04 -32.07
C ASP A 144 19.81 8.76 -31.27
N ASN A 145 18.86 7.94 -31.75
CA ASN A 145 18.39 6.72 -31.08
C ASN A 145 18.06 6.87 -29.57
N GLY A 146 17.60 8.05 -29.16
CA GLY A 146 17.26 8.35 -27.76
C GLY A 146 18.44 8.81 -26.91
N PHE A 147 19.55 9.21 -27.52
CA PHE A 147 20.73 9.71 -26.83
C PHE A 147 21.19 11.07 -27.39
N CYS A 148 21.96 11.75 -26.55
CA CYS A 148 22.76 12.93 -26.84
C CYS A 148 24.22 12.56 -26.53
#